data_AF-A0A2D4MTB7-F1
#
_entry.id   AF-A0A2D4MTB7-F1
#
_cell.length_a   1.000
_cell.length_b   1.000
_cell.length_c   1.000
_cell.angle_alpha   90.00
_cell.angle_beta   90.00
_cell.angle_gamma   90.00
#
_symmetry.space_group_name_H-M   'P 1'
#
loop_
_entity.id
_entity.type
_entity.pdbx_description
1 polymer ?
#
loop_
_entity_poly.entity_id
_entity_poly.type
_entity_poly.pdbx_seq_one_letter_code
_entity_poly.pdbx_strand_id
1 'polypeptide(L)'
;VFYFVVQRKNWVDLAWMVTFYLRFFITYSFLLDLKSLLGLFLLLRIIESHWFVWVTQMNHIPMAIDYDKNMDWLSMQLQATCNVNQSFFNDWFTGHLNFQIEHHLFPTMPRHNYWKVTPLVKSICEKHGIQYQSKPLFTAFADVVCSLKESGQLWLDAYLHK
;
A
#
# COMPACT_ATOMS: atom_id res chain seq x y z
N VAL A 1 -6.03 16.39 -5.54
CA VAL A 1 -4.83 16.55 -6.41
C VAL A 1 -4.85 17.88 -7.16
N PHE A 2 -5.83 18.15 -8.04
CA PHE A 2 -5.90 19.42 -8.80
C PHE A 2 -5.78 20.69 -7.95
N TYR A 3 -6.53 20.76 -6.84
CA TYR A 3 -6.46 21.88 -5.89
C TYR A 3 -5.03 22.17 -5.41
N PHE A 4 -4.28 21.14 -5.03
CA PHE A 4 -2.91 21.27 -4.53
C PHE A 4 -1.95 21.74 -5.62
N VAL A 5 -2.06 21.17 -6.83
CA VAL A 5 -1.22 21.53 -7.97
C VAL A 5 -1.42 23.00 -8.36
N VAL A 6 -2.66 23.47 -8.36
CA VAL A 6 -2.99 24.89 -8.61
C VAL A 6 -2.46 25.78 -7.49
N GLN A 7 -2.69 25.42 -6.22
CA GLN A 7 -2.18 26.21 -5.08
C GLN A 7 -0.65 26.34 -5.08
N ARG A 8 0.06 25.25 -5.40
CA ARG A 8 1.53 25.22 -5.44
C ARG A 8 2.11 25.78 -6.74
N LYS A 9 1.27 26.17 -7.70
CA LYS A 9 1.66 26.66 -9.02
C LYS A 9 2.52 25.65 -9.80
N ASN A 10 2.25 24.36 -9.63
CA ASN A 10 2.92 23.28 -10.35
C ASN A 10 2.33 23.12 -11.76
N TRP A 11 2.56 24.10 -12.63
CA TRP A 11 1.90 24.16 -13.94
C TRP A 11 2.26 23.01 -14.88
N VAL A 12 3.47 22.47 -14.77
CA VAL A 12 3.89 21.29 -15.56
C VAL A 12 3.09 20.06 -15.17
N ASP A 13 2.93 19.81 -13.86
CA ASP A 13 2.10 18.70 -13.36
C ASP A 13 0.64 18.88 -13.76
N LEU A 14 0.12 20.12 -13.70
CA LEU A 14 -1.24 20.44 -14.13
C LEU A 14 -1.43 20.11 -15.61
N ALA A 15 -0.47 20.51 -16.46
CA ALA A 15 -0.52 20.23 -17.89
C ALA A 15 -0.56 18.71 -18.14
N TRP A 16 0.31 17.93 -17.50
CA TRP A 16 0.29 16.48 -17.63
C TRP A 16 -1.02 15.84 -17.16
N MET A 17 -1.57 16.29 -16.04
CA MET A 17 -2.86 15.83 -15.54
C MET A 17 -3.98 16.12 -16.54
N VAL A 18 -4.09 17.35 -17.03
CA VAL A 18 -5.13 17.75 -18.00
C VAL A 18 -4.98 16.98 -19.30
N THR A 19 -3.75 16.86 -19.84
CA THR A 19 -3.49 16.09 -21.05
C THR A 19 -3.85 14.62 -20.89
N PHE A 20 -3.61 14.00 -19.73
CA PHE A 20 -4.04 12.63 -19.46
C PHE A 20 -5.56 12.47 -19.60
N TYR A 21 -6.35 13.33 -18.94
CA TYR A 21 -7.80 13.25 -19.03
C TYR A 21 -8.31 13.55 -20.45
N LEU A 22 -7.81 14.61 -21.09
CA LEU A 22 -8.18 14.94 -22.47
C LEU A 22 -7.89 13.77 -23.42
N ARG A 23 -6.69 13.18 -23.33
CA ARG A 23 -6.30 12.04 -24.15
C ARG A 23 -7.21 10.84 -23.88
N PHE A 24 -7.53 10.54 -22.63
CA PHE A 24 -8.46 9.46 -22.28
C PHE A 24 -9.82 9.68 -22.96
N PHE A 25 -10.45 10.84 -22.74
CA PHE A 25 -11.77 11.13 -23.30
C PHE A 25 -11.77 11.16 -24.83
N ILE A 26 -10.78 11.78 -25.48
CA ILE A 26 -10.66 11.83 -26.94
C ILE A 26 -10.45 10.43 -27.54
N THR A 27 -9.60 9.60 -26.91
CA THR A 27 -9.30 8.25 -27.43
C THR A 27 -10.55 7.38 -27.46
N TYR A 28 -11.39 7.46 -26.42
CA TYR A 28 -12.55 6.58 -26.28
C TYR A 28 -13.87 7.21 -26.78
N SER A 29 -13.93 8.52 -27.03
CA SER A 29 -15.15 9.18 -27.55
C SER A 29 -15.54 8.72 -28.95
N PHE A 30 -14.60 8.20 -29.74
CA PHE A 30 -14.90 7.61 -31.05
C PHE A 30 -15.48 6.20 -30.97
N LEU A 31 -15.35 5.55 -29.81
CA LEU A 31 -15.76 4.16 -29.59
C LEU A 31 -17.02 4.06 -28.73
N LEU A 32 -17.24 5.03 -27.84
CA LEU A 32 -18.28 4.99 -26.80
C LEU A 32 -19.07 6.30 -26.79
N ASP A 33 -20.38 6.19 -26.55
CA ASP A 33 -21.20 7.34 -26.22
C ASP A 33 -20.81 7.89 -24.83
N LEU A 34 -21.25 9.11 -24.52
CA LEU A 34 -20.85 9.80 -23.29
C LEU A 34 -21.17 9.00 -22.02
N LYS A 35 -22.32 8.31 -21.96
CA LYS A 35 -22.71 7.53 -20.77
C LYS A 35 -21.78 6.34 -20.60
N SER A 36 -21.52 5.59 -21.66
CA SER A 36 -20.60 4.43 -21.61
C SER A 36 -19.16 4.85 -21.31
N LEU A 37 -18.73 6.00 -21.83
CA LEU A 37 -17.41 6.56 -21.54
C LEU A 37 -17.24 6.95 -20.07
N LEU A 38 -18.24 7.63 -19.48
CA LEU A 38 -18.25 7.93 -18.05
C LEU A 38 -18.33 6.65 -17.21
N GLY A 39 -19.12 5.67 -17.64
CA GLY A 39 -19.20 4.35 -17.02
C GLY A 39 -17.86 3.62 -17.00
N LEU A 40 -17.15 3.59 -18.14
CA LEU A 40 -15.81 3.02 -18.25
C LEU A 40 -14.82 3.73 -17.33
N PHE A 41 -14.83 5.07 -17.33
CA PHE A 41 -13.97 5.85 -16.45
C PHE A 41 -14.20 5.53 -14.97
N LEU A 42 -15.47 5.52 -14.53
CA LEU A 42 -15.82 5.20 -13.15
C LEU A 42 -15.44 3.76 -12.77
N LEU A 43 -15.66 2.80 -13.67
CA LEU A 43 -15.27 1.41 -13.46
C LEU A 43 -13.76 1.28 -13.25
N LEU A 44 -12.95 1.89 -14.12
CA LEU A 44 -11.50 1.89 -13.99
C LEU A 44 -11.05 2.52 -12.66
N ARG A 45 -11.67 3.64 -12.27
CA ARG A 45 -11.38 4.30 -10.98
C ARG A 45 -11.74 3.44 -9.79
N ILE A 46 -12.85 2.70 -9.85
CA ILE A 46 -13.25 1.75 -8.80
C ILE A 46 -12.21 0.64 -8.69
N ILE A 47 -11.85 0.01 -9.82
CA ILE A 47 -10.88 -1.09 -9.84
C ILE A 47 -9.52 -0.62 -9.30
N GLU A 48 -9.01 0.51 -9.80
CA GLU A 48 -7.75 1.11 -9.37
C GLU A 48 -7.77 1.43 -7.86
N SER A 49 -8.84 2.05 -7.38
CA SER A 49 -8.98 2.41 -5.96
C SER A 49 -8.97 1.19 -5.06
N HIS A 50 -9.68 0.13 -5.43
CA HIS A 50 -9.70 -1.10 -4.62
C HIS A 50 -8.33 -1.76 -4.67
N TRP A 51 -7.76 -1.97 -5.85
CA TRP A 51 -6.42 -2.54 -5.99
C TRP A 51 -5.38 -1.78 -5.14
N PHE A 52 -5.36 -0.44 -5.20
CA PHE A 52 -4.42 0.37 -4.43
C PHE A 52 -4.62 0.26 -2.92
N VAL A 53 -5.88 0.25 -2.44
CA VAL A 53 -6.17 0.08 -1.00
C VAL A 53 -5.70 -1.30 -0.53
N TRP A 54 -6.03 -2.37 -1.25
CA TRP A 54 -5.62 -3.72 -0.87
C TRP A 54 -4.09 -3.85 -0.83
N VAL A 55 -3.40 -3.37 -1.87
CA VAL A 55 -1.94 -3.42 -1.95
C VAL A 55 -1.26 -2.59 -0.85
N THR A 56 -1.78 -1.40 -0.50
CA THR A 56 -1.16 -0.57 0.54
C THR A 56 -1.44 -1.08 1.95
N GLN A 57 -2.62 -1.66 2.19
CA GLN A 57 -2.99 -2.13 3.53
C GLN A 57 -2.36 -3.47 3.90
N MET A 58 -2.06 -4.33 2.93
CA MET A 58 -1.62 -5.72 3.19
C MET A 58 -0.36 -5.85 4.08
N ASN A 59 0.45 -4.79 4.15
CA ASN A 59 1.70 -4.75 4.91
C ASN A 59 1.60 -4.01 6.26
N HIS A 60 0.44 -3.45 6.59
CA HIS A 60 0.18 -2.61 7.77
C HIS A 60 -0.90 -3.18 8.72
N ILE A 61 -1.20 -4.46 8.59
CA ILE A 61 -2.28 -5.13 9.33
C ILE A 61 -1.79 -5.42 10.75
N PRO A 62 -2.59 -5.09 11.78
CA PRO A 62 -2.13 -4.66 13.09
C PRO A 62 -1.09 -5.59 13.68
N MET A 63 -0.01 -4.96 14.07
CA MET A 63 0.92 -5.54 15.00
C MET A 63 0.73 -4.85 16.32
N ALA A 64 0.82 -5.62 17.40
CA ALA A 64 0.70 -5.13 18.76
C ALA A 64 1.87 -4.20 19.12
N ILE A 65 1.84 -2.99 18.56
CA ILE A 65 2.72 -1.89 18.91
C ILE A 65 2.12 -1.31 20.19
N ASP A 66 2.78 -1.61 21.29
CA ASP A 66 2.44 -1.10 22.60
C ASP A 66 3.41 0.04 22.92
N TYR A 67 2.88 1.27 23.05
CA TYR A 67 3.69 2.46 23.32
C TYR A 67 4.46 2.36 24.65
N ASP A 68 4.03 1.48 25.56
CA ASP A 68 4.64 1.33 26.89
C ASP A 68 5.86 0.37 26.91
N LYS A 69 6.23 -0.23 25.78
CA LYS A 69 7.33 -1.23 25.73
C LYS A 69 8.73 -0.65 25.49
N ASN A 70 8.88 0.67 25.32
CA ASN A 70 10.19 1.34 25.11
C ASN A 70 11.10 0.61 24.09
N MET A 71 10.54 0.19 22.96
CA MET A 71 11.27 -0.54 21.92
C MET A 71 12.20 0.37 21.14
N ASP A 72 13.34 -0.15 20.69
CA ASP A 72 14.22 0.58 19.78
C ASP A 72 13.57 0.78 18.41
N TRP A 73 14.05 1.77 17.66
CA TRP A 73 13.45 2.16 16.39
C TRP A 73 13.42 1.04 15.35
N LEU A 74 14.48 0.22 15.25
CA LEU A 74 14.57 -0.85 14.25
C LEU A 74 13.54 -1.94 14.55
N SER A 75 13.51 -2.41 15.81
CA SER A 75 12.54 -3.39 16.26
C SER A 75 11.11 -2.89 16.08
N MET A 76 10.86 -1.61 16.38
CA MET A 76 9.55 -0.99 16.16
C MET A 76 9.15 -0.98 14.68
N GLN A 77 10.03 -0.64 13.73
CA GLN A 77 9.67 -0.66 12.31
C GLN A 77 9.37 -2.09 11.82
N LEU A 78 10.16 -3.08 12.24
CA LEU A 78 9.98 -4.50 11.90
C LEU A 78 8.72 -5.09 12.55
N GLN A 79 8.33 -4.60 13.72
CA GLN A 79 7.11 -4.97 14.39
C GLN A 79 5.93 -4.05 14.03
N ALA A 80 6.10 -3.02 13.20
CA ALA A 80 4.99 -2.17 12.72
C ALA A 80 4.60 -2.45 11.26
N THR A 81 5.50 -3.12 10.53
CA THR A 81 5.30 -3.51 9.13
C THR A 81 5.66 -4.96 8.86
N CYS A 82 5.07 -5.55 7.83
CA CYS A 82 5.49 -6.84 7.31
C CYS A 82 5.68 -6.75 5.80
N ASN A 83 6.36 -7.73 5.22
CA ASN A 83 6.52 -7.83 3.77
C ASN A 83 5.59 -8.89 3.18
N VAL A 84 5.40 -8.78 1.87
CA VAL A 84 4.86 -9.87 1.06
C VAL A 84 6.01 -10.53 0.30
N ASN A 85 5.98 -11.86 0.21
CA ASN A 85 7.02 -12.65 -0.43
C ASN A 85 7.37 -12.10 -1.82
N GLN A 86 8.66 -11.91 -2.07
CA GLN A 86 9.14 -11.46 -3.37
C GLN A 86 8.80 -12.49 -4.45
N SER A 87 8.27 -12.01 -5.57
CA SER A 87 8.22 -12.74 -6.83
C SER A 87 8.07 -11.74 -7.97
N PHE A 88 8.41 -12.13 -9.20
CA PHE A 88 8.19 -11.26 -10.36
C PHE A 88 6.75 -10.75 -10.44
N PHE A 89 5.78 -11.64 -10.16
CA PHE A 89 4.37 -11.27 -10.13
C PHE A 89 4.06 -10.28 -9.01
N ASN A 90 4.49 -10.54 -7.76
CA ASN A 90 4.18 -9.65 -6.64
C ASN A 90 4.86 -8.28 -6.81
N ASP A 91 6.10 -8.23 -7.28
CA ASP A 91 6.86 -6.99 -7.47
C ASP A 91 6.19 -6.09 -8.54
N TRP A 92 5.63 -6.71 -9.59
CA TRP A 92 4.84 -6.03 -10.63
C TRP A 92 3.45 -5.63 -10.12
N PHE A 93 2.69 -6.59 -9.60
CA PHE A 93 1.29 -6.40 -9.18
C PHE A 93 1.13 -5.41 -8.04
N THR A 94 2.14 -5.29 -7.18
CA THR A 94 2.12 -4.37 -6.04
C THR A 94 2.89 -3.08 -6.33
N GLY A 95 3.59 -2.99 -7.46
CA GLY A 95 4.49 -1.87 -7.75
C GLY A 95 5.61 -1.74 -6.71
N HIS A 96 6.17 -2.86 -6.24
CA HIS A 96 7.18 -2.96 -5.18
C HIS A 96 6.72 -2.51 -3.79
N LEU A 97 5.41 -2.38 -3.56
CA LEU A 97 4.87 -2.12 -2.22
C LEU A 97 4.92 -3.35 -1.31
N ASN A 98 5.32 -4.52 -1.80
CA ASN A 98 5.57 -5.72 -1.00
C ASN A 98 6.81 -5.64 -0.08
N PHE A 99 7.59 -4.56 -0.15
CA PHE A 99 8.81 -4.31 0.64
C PHE A 99 8.64 -3.17 1.65
N GLN A 100 7.61 -3.27 2.50
CA GLN A 100 7.29 -2.22 3.46
C GLN A 100 8.33 -2.08 4.58
N ILE A 101 8.94 -3.19 5.01
CA ILE A 101 10.03 -3.17 5.99
C ILE A 101 11.18 -2.29 5.46
N GLU A 102 11.66 -2.54 4.24
CA GLU A 102 12.75 -1.76 3.64
C GLU A 102 12.34 -0.31 3.38
N HIS A 103 11.07 -0.06 3.03
CA HIS A 103 10.56 1.30 2.91
C HIS A 103 10.66 2.07 4.23
N HIS A 104 10.33 1.44 5.35
CA HIS A 104 10.40 2.06 6.67
C HIS A 104 11.84 2.22 7.17
N LEU A 105 12.72 1.26 6.86
CA LEU A 105 14.13 1.34 7.23
C LEU A 105 14.91 2.35 6.37
N PHE A 106 14.56 2.48 5.09
CA PHE A 106 15.26 3.29 4.11
C PHE A 106 14.29 4.12 3.25
N PRO A 107 13.55 5.08 3.83
CA PRO A 107 12.46 5.79 3.13
C PRO A 107 12.92 6.63 1.93
N THR A 108 14.20 6.96 1.86
CA THR A 108 14.80 7.71 0.74
C THR A 108 15.33 6.80 -0.38
N MET A 109 15.38 5.49 -0.16
CA MET A 109 15.87 4.55 -1.16
C MET A 109 14.82 4.34 -2.26
N PRO A 110 15.23 4.37 -3.55
CA PRO A 110 14.30 4.06 -4.63
C PRO A 110 13.73 2.65 -4.49
N ARG A 111 12.40 2.52 -4.59
CA ARG A 111 11.69 1.24 -4.36
C ARG A 111 12.18 0.04 -5.17
N HIS A 112 12.72 0.28 -6.37
CA HIS A 112 13.27 -0.78 -7.22
C HIS A 112 14.60 -1.36 -6.69
N ASN A 113 15.16 -0.80 -5.61
CA ASN A 113 16.36 -1.30 -4.95
C ASN A 113 16.06 -2.08 -3.65
N TYR A 114 14.83 -2.05 -3.14
CA TYR A 114 14.50 -2.71 -1.86
C TYR A 114 14.86 -4.19 -1.86
N TRP A 115 14.53 -4.91 -2.93
CA TRP A 115 14.83 -6.34 -3.07
C TRP A 115 16.33 -6.66 -2.96
N LYS A 116 17.22 -5.71 -3.30
CA LYS A 116 18.68 -5.88 -3.18
C LYS A 116 19.13 -5.84 -1.72
N VAL A 117 18.39 -5.11 -0.89
CA VAL A 117 18.72 -4.85 0.52
C VAL A 117 17.98 -5.82 1.45
N THR A 118 16.86 -6.39 1.02
CA THR A 118 16.12 -7.42 1.76
C THR A 118 16.99 -8.56 2.32
N PRO A 119 17.92 -9.17 1.56
CA PRO A 119 18.80 -10.22 2.12
C PRO A 119 19.69 -9.70 3.26
N LEU A 120 20.16 -8.46 3.17
CA LEU A 120 20.99 -7.82 4.19
C LEU A 120 20.18 -7.55 5.46
N VAL A 121 18.97 -7.01 5.33
CA VAL A 121 18.05 -6.77 6.46
C VAL A 121 17.71 -8.09 7.15
N LYS A 122 17.38 -9.15 6.39
CA LYS A 122 17.14 -10.48 6.93
C LYS A 122 18.34 -11.02 7.72
N SER A 123 19.56 -10.86 7.19
CA SER A 123 20.77 -11.33 7.88
C SER A 123 21.03 -10.60 9.21
N ILE A 124 20.71 -9.31 9.29
CA ILE A 124 20.82 -8.52 10.53
C ILE A 124 19.74 -8.98 11.51
N CYS A 125 18.50 -9.17 11.05
CA CYS A 125 17.41 -9.66 11.89
C CYS A 125 17.78 -11.03 12.50
N GLU A 126 18.28 -11.96 11.68
CA GLU A 126 18.73 -13.29 12.14
C GLU A 126 19.87 -13.20 13.16
N LYS A 127 20.90 -12.39 12.87
CA LYS A 127 22.04 -12.18 13.78
C LYS A 127 21.63 -11.67 15.17
N HIS A 128 20.58 -10.86 15.23
CA HIS A 128 20.11 -10.23 16.46
C HIS A 128 18.86 -10.91 17.06
N GLY A 129 18.40 -12.04 16.50
CA GLY A 129 17.22 -12.75 16.98
C GLY A 129 15.91 -11.96 16.80
N ILE A 130 15.86 -11.01 15.86
CA ILE A 130 14.68 -10.20 15.55
C ILE A 130 13.87 -10.92 14.46
N GLN A 131 12.56 -11.01 14.63
CA GLN A 131 11.70 -11.63 13.64
C GLN A 131 11.54 -10.72 12.41
N TYR A 132 11.95 -11.20 11.25
CA TYR A 132 11.62 -10.58 9.97
C TYR A 132 10.32 -11.18 9.43
N GLN A 133 9.26 -10.39 9.31
CA GLN A 133 7.94 -10.88 8.88
C GLN A 133 7.75 -10.75 7.37
N SER A 134 7.55 -11.88 6.70
CA SER A 134 7.18 -11.94 5.28
C SER A 134 6.18 -13.05 5.05
N LYS A 135 5.09 -12.76 4.33
CA LYS A 135 3.99 -13.71 4.12
C LYS A 135 3.53 -13.80 2.67
N PRO A 136 2.82 -14.87 2.29
CA PRO A 136 2.19 -14.96 0.97
C PRO A 136 1.18 -13.83 0.75
N LEU A 137 1.04 -13.37 -0.50
CA LEU A 137 0.13 -12.27 -0.87
C LEU A 137 -1.32 -12.53 -0.43
N PHE A 138 -1.82 -13.75 -0.66
CA PHE A 138 -3.18 -14.12 -0.25
C PHE A 138 -3.37 -14.10 1.26
N THR A 139 -2.36 -14.51 2.02
CA THR A 139 -2.40 -14.41 3.49
C THR A 139 -2.47 -12.95 3.92
N ALA A 140 -1.62 -12.09 3.34
CA ALA A 140 -1.64 -10.66 3.64
C ALA A 140 -2.99 -10.00 3.31
N PHE A 141 -3.67 -10.43 2.25
CA PHE A 141 -5.04 -9.98 1.98
C PHE A 141 -6.06 -10.56 2.96
N ALA A 142 -5.98 -11.85 3.29
CA ALA A 142 -6.89 -12.46 4.27
C ALA A 142 -6.80 -11.75 5.63
N ASP A 143 -5.59 -11.39 6.04
CA ASP A 143 -5.35 -10.66 7.29
C ASP A 143 -6.13 -9.32 7.33
N VAL A 144 -6.38 -8.65 6.20
CA VAL A 144 -7.15 -7.37 6.16
C VAL A 144 -8.57 -7.65 6.64
N VAL A 145 -9.19 -8.69 6.09
CA VAL A 145 -10.57 -9.06 6.42
C VAL A 145 -10.65 -9.57 7.86
N CYS A 146 -9.68 -10.36 8.29
CA CYS A 146 -9.59 -10.84 9.67
C CYS A 146 -9.47 -9.67 10.65
N SER A 147 -8.60 -8.70 10.37
CA SER A 147 -8.43 -7.50 11.20
C SER A 147 -9.68 -6.65 11.28
N LEU A 148 -10.41 -6.47 10.17
CA LEU A 148 -11.69 -5.77 10.17
C LEU A 148 -12.74 -6.50 11.02
N LYS A 149 -12.78 -7.84 10.93
CA LYS A 149 -13.67 -8.67 11.76
C LYS A 149 -13.34 -8.55 13.24
N GLU A 150 -12.07 -8.66 13.60
CA GLU A 150 -11.59 -8.51 14.99
C GLU A 150 -11.90 -7.11 15.54
N SER A 151 -11.62 -6.07 14.75
CA SER A 151 -11.93 -4.68 15.14
C SER A 151 -13.43 -4.46 15.34
N GLY A 152 -14.26 -5.05 14.46
CA GLY A 152 -15.71 -4.99 14.59
C GLY A 152 -16.22 -5.71 15.84
N GLN A 153 -15.61 -6.85 16.19
CA GLN A 153 -15.95 -7.59 17.41
C GLN A 153 -15.54 -6.82 18.67
N LEU A 154 -14.32 -6.28 18.72
CA LEU A 154 -13.84 -5.45 19.83
C LEU A 154 -14.74 -4.23 20.06
N TRP A 155 -15.16 -3.57 18.98
CA TRP A 155 -16.08 -2.45 19.07
C TRP A 155 -17.45 -2.88 19.62
N LEU A 156 -17.98 -4.02 19.15
CA LEU A 156 -19.25 -4.56 19.61
C LEU A 156 -19.21 -4.93 21.10
N ASP A 157 -18.15 -5.58 21.56
CA ASP A 157 -17.97 -5.97 22.95
C ASP A 157 -17.87 -4.74 23.86
N ALA A 158 -17.09 -3.73 23.46
CA ALA A 158 -17.00 -2.45 24.15
C ALA A 158 -18.36 -1.72 24.22
N TYR A 159 -19.13 -1.74 23.12
CA TYR A 159 -20.46 -1.13 23.06
C TYR A 159 -21.49 -1.85 23.94
N LEU A 160 -21.41 -3.18 24.02
CA LEU A 160 -22.31 -4.00 24.83
C LEU A 160 -21.87 -4.14 26.30
N HIS A 161 -20.75 -3.53 26.70
CA HIS A 161 -20.12 -3.70 28.01
C HIS A 161 -19.88 -5.17 28.40
N LYS A 162 -19.46 -5.98 27.43
CA LYS A 162 -19.10 -7.39 27.62
C LYS A 162 -17.58 -7.58 27.66
#